data_AF-A0A522MS48-F1
#
_entry.id   AF-A0A522MS48-F1
#
_cell.length_a   1.000
_cell.length_b   1.000
_cell.length_c   1.000
_cell.angle_alpha   90.00
_cell.angle_beta   90.00
_cell.angle_gamma   90.00
#
_symmetry.space_group_name_H-M   'P 1'
#
loop_
_entity.id
_entity.type
_entity.pdbx_description
1 polymer ?
#
loop_
_entity_poly.entity_id
_entity_poly.type
_entity_poly.pdbx_seq_one_letter_code
_entity_poly.pdbx_strand_id
1 'polypeptide(L)'
;MAIEVFSWGYIAWVTQRPSGYLLSGYIDGREFDIVAVTPQKAERLFARAARWAWLRRKFRVIRGLPASELEQVSTADRYYDVSLRTALVGTLVAIGERVLRARR
;
A
#
# COMPACT_ATOMS: atom_id res chain seq x y z
N MET A 1 19.61 -5.36 7.21
CA MET A 1 18.52 -6.34 7.00
C MET A 1 17.31 -5.58 6.47
N ALA A 2 16.71 -6.08 5.38
CA ALA A 2 15.50 -5.49 4.81
C ALA A 2 14.32 -6.43 5.07
N ILE A 3 13.17 -5.86 5.43
CA ILE A 3 11.93 -6.59 5.71
C ILE A 3 10.94 -6.23 4.60
N GLU A 4 10.37 -7.25 3.96
CA GLU A 4 9.33 -7.06 2.95
C GLU A 4 8.00 -6.67 3.60
N VAL A 5 7.34 -5.66 3.04
CA VAL A 5 6.04 -5.16 3.50
C VAL A 5 5.08 -5.12 2.32
N PHE A 6 3.91 -5.73 2.50
CA PHE A 6 2.84 -5.73 1.50
C PHE A 6 1.69 -4.82 1.92
N SER A 7 1.18 -4.01 0.99
CA SER A 7 -0.03 -3.23 1.22
C SER A 7 -0.77 -2.92 -0.08
N TRP A 8 -2.09 -3.13 -0.10
CA TRP A 8 -2.99 -2.77 -1.22
C TRP A 8 -2.53 -3.24 -2.60
N GLY A 9 -1.83 -4.39 -2.67
CA GLY A 9 -1.33 -4.95 -3.91
C GLY A 9 0.10 -4.54 -4.26
N TYR A 10 0.76 -3.72 -3.44
CA TYR A 10 2.13 -3.27 -3.65
C TYR A 10 3.07 -3.89 -2.62
N ILE A 11 4.32 -4.10 -3.04
CA ILE A 11 5.41 -4.56 -2.19
C ILE A 11 6.42 -3.42 -1.99
N ALA A 12 6.96 -3.32 -0.79
CA ALA A 12 8.04 -2.42 -0.44
C ALA A 12 9.01 -3.08 0.54
N TRP A 13 10.19 -2.48 0.72
CA TRP A 13 11.22 -2.99 1.62
C TRP A 13 11.54 -1.97 2.71
N VAL A 14 11.41 -2.38 3.95
CA VAL A 14 11.82 -1.60 5.12
C VAL A 14 13.24 -1.95 5.50
N THR A 15 14.12 -0.97 5.49
CA THR A 15 15.52 -1.09 5.90
C THR A 15 15.80 -0.20 7.11
N GLN A 16 16.39 -0.77 8.15
CA GLN A 16 16.85 -0.02 9.31
C GLN A 16 18.10 0.80 8.96
N ARG A 17 18.11 2.08 9.33
CA ARG A 17 19.21 3.04 9.18
C ARG A 17 19.58 3.63 10.54
N PRO A 18 20.78 4.21 10.70
CA PRO A 18 21.16 4.89 11.95
C PRO A 18 20.19 6.02 12.35
N SER A 19 19.59 6.69 11.37
CA SER A 19 18.65 7.81 11.57
C SER A 19 17.17 7.40 11.63
N GLY A 20 16.85 6.10 11.58
CA GLY A 20 15.48 5.59 11.60
C GLY A 20 15.24 4.44 10.63
N TYR A 21 14.12 4.46 9.92
CA TYR A 21 13.69 3.42 9.00
C TYR A 21 13.42 4.03 7.64
N LEU A 22 13.99 3.43 6.60
CA LEU A 22 13.64 3.72 5.22
C LEU A 22 12.69 2.64 4.73
N LEU A 23 11.57 3.04 4.13
CA LEU A 23 10.70 2.16 3.37
C LEU A 23 10.73 2.62 1.92
N SER A 24 11.29 1.78 1.05
CA SER A 24 11.51 2.08 -0.36
C SER A 24 10.82 1.05 -1.25
N GLY A 25 10.38 1.45 -2.42
CA GLY A 25 9.73 0.56 -3.38
C GLY A 25 9.17 1.31 -4.58
N TYR A 26 8.26 0.66 -5.29
CA TYR A 26 7.64 1.22 -6.50
C TYR A 26 6.11 1.17 -6.37
N ILE A 27 5.47 2.24 -6.82
CA ILE A 27 4.02 2.34 -6.92
C ILE A 27 3.70 2.94 -8.29
N ASP A 28 2.96 2.19 -9.12
CA ASP A 28 2.56 2.62 -10.47
C ASP A 28 3.77 3.09 -11.32
N GLY A 29 4.88 2.35 -11.33
CA GLY A 29 6.08 2.72 -12.09
C GLY A 29 6.89 3.88 -11.52
N ARG A 30 6.55 4.38 -10.32
CA ARG A 30 7.30 5.44 -9.64
C ARG A 30 7.98 4.92 -8.40
N GLU A 31 9.29 5.12 -8.35
CA GLU A 31 10.06 4.90 -7.12
C GLU A 31 9.60 5.87 -6.03
N PHE A 32 9.55 5.38 -4.80
CA PHE A 32 9.28 6.20 -3.63
C PHE A 32 10.19 5.81 -2.48
N ASP A 33 10.49 6.81 -1.65
CA ASP A 33 11.25 6.65 -0.41
C ASP A 33 10.50 7.31 0.75
N ILE A 34 10.22 6.54 1.80
CA ILE A 34 9.59 7.02 3.02
C ILE A 34 10.60 6.85 4.16
N VAL A 35 10.99 7.96 4.77
CA VAL A 35 11.83 7.94 5.98
C VAL A 35 10.97 8.20 7.20
N ALA A 36 11.05 7.33 8.20
CA ALA A 36 10.34 7.50 9.47
C ALA A 36 11.19 7.05 10.66
N VAL A 37 10.92 7.65 11.82
CA VAL A 37 11.62 7.33 13.08
C VAL A 37 11.28 5.92 13.59
N THR A 38 10.10 5.39 13.24
CA THR A 38 9.64 4.06 13.66
C THR A 38 9.15 3.25 12.45
N PRO A 39 9.27 1.91 12.49
CA PRO A 39 8.85 1.06 11.38
C PRO A 39 7.33 1.13 11.18
N GLN A 40 6.56 1.19 12.27
CA GLN A 40 5.09 1.29 12.19
C GLN A 40 4.63 2.59 11.54
N LYS A 41 5.39 3.70 11.69
CA LYS A 41 5.07 4.96 11.03
C LYS A 41 5.38 4.87 9.53
N ALA A 42 6.51 4.29 9.15
CA ALA A 42 6.85 4.04 7.73
C ALA A 42 5.78 3.17 7.06
N GLU A 43 5.40 2.04 7.68
CA GLU A 43 4.38 1.13 7.16
C GLU A 43 3.02 1.80 6.99
N ARG A 44 2.58 2.64 7.95
CA ARG A 44 1.32 3.39 7.83
C ARG A 44 1.34 4.38 6.66
N LEU A 45 2.45 5.07 6.45
CA LEU A 45 2.61 6.00 5.34
C LEU A 45 2.58 5.27 4.00
N PHE A 46 3.28 4.13 3.92
CA PHE A 46 3.24 3.25 2.76
C PHE A 46 1.83 2.73 2.49
N ALA A 47 1.15 2.18 3.49
CA ALA A 47 -0.20 1.65 3.34
C ALA A 47 -1.18 2.72 2.85
N ARG A 48 -1.02 3.98 3.28
CA ARG A 48 -1.80 5.11 2.77
C ARG A 48 -1.48 5.38 1.30
N ALA A 49 -0.22 5.48 0.92
CA ALA A 49 0.20 5.71 -0.46
C ALA A 49 -0.29 4.59 -1.40
N ALA A 50 -0.08 3.33 -1.01
CA ALA A 50 -0.52 2.15 -1.72
C ALA A 50 -2.04 2.10 -1.89
N ARG A 51 -2.80 2.45 -0.85
CA ARG A 51 -4.27 2.56 -0.93
C ARG A 51 -4.72 3.60 -1.95
N TRP A 52 -4.11 4.78 -1.94
CA TRP A 52 -4.45 5.84 -2.89
C TRP A 52 -4.13 5.42 -4.33
N ALA A 53 -3.02 4.74 -4.56
CA ALA A 53 -2.68 4.18 -5.86
C ALA A 53 -3.70 3.12 -6.31
N TRP A 54 -4.04 2.17 -5.43
CA TRP A 54 -5.08 1.17 -5.70
C TRP A 54 -6.44 1.81 -6.05
N LEU A 55 -6.87 2.82 -5.27
CA LEU A 55 -8.13 3.54 -5.53
C LEU A 55 -8.11 4.25 -6.89
N ARG A 56 -7.02 4.95 -7.22
CA ARG A 56 -6.85 5.60 -8.52
C ARG A 56 -6.94 4.59 -9.66
N ARG A 57 -6.30 3.43 -9.50
CA ARG A 57 -6.32 2.33 -10.48
C ARG A 57 -7.72 1.79 -10.70
N LYS A 58 -8.46 1.47 -9.63
CA LYS A 58 -9.85 1.00 -9.72
C LYS A 58 -10.77 2.05 -10.34
N PHE A 59 -10.56 3.32 -10.00
CA PHE A 59 -11.33 4.42 -10.58
C PHE A 59 -11.08 4.60 -12.08
N ARG A 60 -9.82 4.46 -12.55
CA ARG A 60 -9.50 4.44 -13.99
C ARG A 60 -10.22 3.30 -14.70
N VAL A 61 -10.15 2.09 -14.15
CA VAL A 61 -10.82 0.91 -14.71
C VAL A 61 -12.33 1.11 -14.80
N ILE A 62 -12.97 1.66 -13.76
CA ILE A 62 -14.42 1.98 -13.76
C ILE A 62 -14.76 3.00 -14.86
N ARG A 63 -13.86 3.94 -15.15
CA ARG A 63 -14.00 4.91 -16.25
C ARG A 63 -13.65 4.34 -17.64
N GLY A 64 -13.36 3.04 -17.75
CA GLY A 64 -12.95 2.41 -19.01
C GLY A 64 -11.53 2.76 -19.45
N LEU A 65 -10.73 3.37 -18.57
CA LEU A 65 -9.34 3.72 -18.84
C LEU A 65 -8.41 2.56 -18.44
N PRO A 66 -7.28 2.37 -19.14
CA PRO A 66 -6.29 1.39 -18.74
C PRO A 66 -5.76 1.70 -17.33
N ALA A 67 -5.53 0.61 -16.58
CA ALA A 67 -5.18 0.65 -15.17
C ALA A 67 -3.77 1.20 -14.92
N SER A 68 -2.86 1.10 -15.89
CA SER A 68 -1.52 1.68 -15.85
C SER A 68 -1.00 1.86 -17.28
N GLU A 69 -0.39 3.01 -17.56
CA GLU A 69 0.37 3.27 -18.80
C GLU A 69 1.87 3.40 -18.52
N LEU A 70 2.28 3.44 -17.24
CA LEU A 70 3.69 3.52 -16.89
C LEU A 70 4.29 2.13 -17.03
N GLU A 71 5.32 2.06 -17.89
CA GLU A 71 6.12 0.87 -18.13
C GLU A 71 6.71 0.38 -16.82
N GLN A 72 6.77 -0.94 -16.64
CA GLN A 72 7.23 -1.54 -15.41
C GLN A 72 8.73 -1.25 -15.25
N VAL A 73 9.08 -0.25 -14.43
CA VAL A 73 10.45 0.24 -14.30
C VAL A 73 11.35 -0.76 -13.57
N SER A 74 10.76 -1.65 -12.77
CA SER A 74 11.49 -2.65 -11.98
C SER A 74 10.66 -3.91 -11.73
N THR A 75 11.30 -5.06 -11.54
CA THR A 75 10.64 -6.28 -11.04
C THR A 75 10.02 -6.10 -9.65
N ALA A 76 10.46 -5.07 -8.92
CA ALA A 76 9.88 -4.61 -7.67
C ALA A 76 8.55 -3.85 -7.85
N ASP A 77 8.28 -3.32 -9.05
CA ASP A 77 7.04 -2.63 -9.42
C ASP A 77 5.94 -3.63 -9.81
N ARG A 78 5.75 -4.66 -8.99
CA ARG A 78 4.69 -5.66 -9.20
C ARG A 78 3.45 -5.25 -8.43
N TYR A 79 2.36 -5.11 -9.17
CA TYR A 79 1.03 -4.96 -8.60
C TYR A 79 0.30 -6.31 -8.56
N TYR A 80 -0.12 -6.70 -7.38
CA TYR A 80 -0.99 -7.85 -7.13
C TYR A 80 -2.42 -7.37 -7.01
N ASP A 81 -3.34 -7.94 -7.80
CA ASP A 81 -4.71 -7.43 -7.79
C ASP A 81 -5.43 -7.77 -6.48
N VAL A 82 -5.70 -6.73 -5.70
CA VAL A 82 -6.58 -6.83 -4.54
C VAL A 82 -8.02 -6.66 -5.02
N SER A 83 -8.82 -7.72 -4.86
CA SER A 83 -10.22 -7.71 -5.27
C SER A 83 -11.02 -6.65 -4.50
N LEU A 84 -11.93 -5.97 -5.19
CA LEU A 84 -12.77 -4.94 -4.57
C LEU A 84 -13.65 -5.53 -3.45
N ARG A 85 -14.08 -6.78 -3.63
CA ARG A 85 -14.82 -7.55 -2.62
C ARG A 85 -13.99 -7.76 -1.36
N THR A 86 -12.73 -8.17 -1.50
CA THR A 86 -11.82 -8.37 -0.36
C THR A 86 -11.60 -7.07 0.41
N ALA A 87 -11.38 -5.96 -0.30
CA ALA A 87 -11.22 -4.64 0.32
C ALA A 87 -12.49 -4.18 1.06
N LEU A 88 -13.67 -4.39 0.48
CA LEU A 88 -14.95 -4.05 1.11
C LEU A 88 -15.19 -4.88 2.37
N VAL A 89 -15.03 -6.21 2.30
CA VAL A 89 -15.20 -7.10 3.44
C VAL A 89 -14.23 -6.74 4.56
N GLY A 90 -12.94 -6.55 4.26
CA GLY A 90 -11.95 -6.14 5.26
C GLY A 90 -12.30 -4.81 5.94
N THR A 91 -12.85 -3.86 5.17
CA THR A 91 -13.30 -2.57 5.72
C THR A 91 -14.50 -2.74 6.65
N LEU A 92 -15.51 -3.52 6.26
CA LEU A 92 -16.70 -3.79 7.07
C LEU A 92 -16.35 -4.49 8.37
N VAL A 93 -15.45 -5.48 8.33
CA VAL A 93 -14.95 -6.18 9.53
C VAL A 93 -14.26 -5.20 10.48
N ALA A 94 -13.36 -4.36 9.96
CA ALA A 94 -12.66 -3.37 10.78
C ALA A 94 -13.60 -2.35 11.43
N ILE A 95 -14.66 -1.93 10.73
CA ILE A 95 -15.71 -1.07 11.28
C ILE A 95 -16.49 -1.82 12.38
N GLY A 96 -16.91 -3.05 12.12
CA GLY A 96 -17.65 -3.89 13.06
C GLY A 96 -16.87 -4.10 14.37
N GLU A 97 -15.58 -4.43 14.28
CA GLU A 97 -14.71 -4.56 15.46
C GLU A 97 -14.57 -3.26 16.24
N ARG A 98 -14.50 -2.12 15.56
CA ARG A 98 -14.40 -0.81 16.21
C ARG A 98 -15.69 -0.47 16.97
N VAL A 99 -16.85 -0.78 16.38
CA VAL A 99 -18.16 -0.61 17.04
C VAL A 99 -18.29 -1.54 18.24
N LEU A 100 -17.89 -2.81 18.09
CA LEU A 100 -17.92 -3.79 19.19
C LEU A 100 -17.02 -3.37 20.36
N ARG A 101 -15.82 -2.85 20.08
CA ARG A 101 -14.92 -2.32 21.10
C ARG A 101 -15.43 -1.03 21.75
N ALA A 102 -16.17 -0.19 21.04
CA ALA A 102 -16.73 1.04 21.59
C ALA A 102 -18.01 0.81 22.44
N ARG A 103 -18.61 -0.38 22.35
CA ARG A 103 -19.79 -0.79 23.15
C ARG A 103 -19.45 -1.62 24.40
N ARG A 104 -18.19 -2.01 24.58
CA ARG A 104 -17.67 -2.63 25.81
C ARG A 104 -17.04 -1.55 26.68
#